data_AF-A0A963E0R7-F1
#
_entry.id   AF-A0A963E0R7-F1
#
_cell.length_a   1.000
_cell.length_b   1.000
_cell.length_c   1.000
_cell.angle_alpha   90.00
_cell.angle_beta   90.00
_cell.angle_gamma   90.00
#
_symmetry.space_group_name_H-M   'P 1'
#
loop_
_entity.id
_entity.type
_entity.pdbx_description
1 polymer ?
#
loop_
_entity_poly.entity_id
_entity_poly.type
_entity_poly.pdbx_seq_one_letter_code
_entity_poly.pdbx_strand_id
1 'polypeptide(L)'
;MSEQEQITLLERVVQALQGHGLTVRMRNEASGRGAEKRPGTWLGLGKDSDAVDYAAQVKGRLTPGTLGAVVAQLRHPVDAGGPAPLLLADYVSPPLASQLREYGQQFADSAGNAYLEGRGLLVFVSGRKLHPKQRALRASSGFSTTRLKVLFALICDPELAGAPYRKIAAAADVALGAMPAVVADLRQHGSLIVTDKQRRLDASKRVLDEWAQAYALGLRGKTLSERYRAEHFDSWRDWQPNPAHTRWGGEAAANLLLGGLLLNGLAPSVLTLYGDKLPARLTEKQGLEVASPAA
;
A
#
# COMPACT_ATOMS: atom_id res chain seq x y z
N MET A 1 1.62 2.12 10.52
CA MET A 1 1.60 3.06 9.38
C MET A 1 2.87 3.88 9.50
N SER A 2 3.70 3.92 8.45
CA SER A 2 4.94 4.70 8.46
C SER A 2 4.64 6.20 8.56
N GLU A 3 5.63 7.01 8.92
CA GLU A 3 5.51 8.46 8.97
C GLU A 3 5.15 9.05 7.59
N GLN A 4 5.79 8.55 6.53
CA GLN A 4 5.50 8.96 5.14
C GLN A 4 4.05 8.62 4.73
N GLU A 5 3.52 7.47 5.15
CA GLU A 5 2.13 7.08 4.90
C GLU A 5 1.14 7.98 5.65
N GLN A 6 1.48 8.41 6.86
CA GLN A 6 0.67 9.36 7.64
C GLN A 6 0.60 10.73 6.99
N ILE A 7 1.74 11.25 6.53
CA ILE A 7 1.82 12.54 5.81
C ILE A 7 1.00 12.48 4.51
N THR A 8 1.19 11.41 3.73
CA THR A 8 0.45 11.23 2.47
C THR A 8 -1.06 11.15 2.69
N LEU A 9 -1.51 10.47 3.76
CA LEU A 9 -2.92 10.38 4.09
C LEU A 9 -3.46 11.75 4.52
N LEU A 10 -2.74 12.46 5.39
CA LEU A 10 -3.10 13.81 5.83
C LEU A 10 -3.32 14.74 4.64
N GLU A 11 -2.37 14.80 3.69
CA GLU A 11 -2.47 15.65 2.49
C GLU A 11 -3.73 15.33 1.66
N ARG A 12 -4.05 14.06 1.47
CA ARG A 12 -5.25 13.63 0.71
C ARG A 12 -6.54 14.04 1.41
N VAL A 13 -6.60 13.91 2.73
CA VAL A 13 -7.79 14.32 3.50
C VAL A 13 -7.92 15.84 3.48
N VAL A 14 -6.82 16.60 3.57
CA VAL A 14 -6.81 18.06 3.42
C VAL A 14 -7.36 18.48 2.06
N GLN A 15 -6.90 17.85 0.96
CA GLN A 15 -7.45 18.10 -0.37
C GLN A 15 -8.95 17.79 -0.46
N ALA A 16 -9.39 16.69 0.14
CA ALA A 16 -10.80 16.32 0.15
C ALA A 16 -11.66 17.33 0.94
N LEU A 17 -11.15 17.85 2.06
CA LEU A 17 -11.79 18.90 2.85
C LEU A 17 -11.87 20.24 2.10
N GLN A 18 -10.80 20.63 1.40
CA GLN A 18 -10.80 21.79 0.51
C GLN A 18 -11.83 21.64 -0.62
N GLY A 19 -12.06 20.43 -1.11
CA GLY A 19 -13.11 20.12 -2.08
C GLY A 19 -14.55 20.37 -1.59
N HIS A 20 -14.76 20.55 -0.29
CA HIS A 20 -16.04 21.01 0.28
C HIS A 20 -16.13 22.53 0.39
N GLY A 21 -15.16 23.27 -0.13
CA GLY A 21 -15.08 24.72 -0.02
C GLY A 21 -14.56 25.22 1.32
N LEU A 22 -13.91 24.36 2.11
CA LEU A 22 -13.28 24.72 3.38
C LEU A 22 -11.87 25.26 3.14
N THR A 23 -11.52 26.32 3.86
CA THR A 23 -10.12 26.73 4.02
C THR A 23 -9.49 25.86 5.10
N VAL A 24 -8.38 25.21 4.76
CA VAL A 24 -7.63 24.34 5.67
C VAL A 24 -6.25 24.93 5.90
N ARG A 25 -5.93 25.25 7.16
CA ARG A 25 -4.60 25.75 7.58
C ARG A 25 -3.93 24.74 8.48
N MET A 26 -2.77 24.23 8.06
CA MET A 26 -1.97 23.33 8.88
C MET A 26 -1.01 24.13 9.75
N ARG A 27 -0.95 23.82 11.04
CA ARG A 27 0.04 24.34 11.98
C ARG A 27 0.70 23.17 12.69
N ASN A 28 2.03 23.21 12.76
CA ASN A 28 2.78 22.32 13.63
C ASN A 28 2.97 23.05 14.95
N GLU A 29 2.28 22.60 16.00
CA GLU A 29 2.49 23.13 17.33
C GLU A 29 3.21 22.09 18.20
N ALA A 30 4.28 22.54 18.86
CA ALA A 30 4.94 21.78 19.90
C ALA A 30 4.13 21.94 21.20
N SER A 31 3.07 21.15 21.39
CA SER A 31 2.33 21.19 22.64
C SER A 31 3.09 20.46 23.76
N GLY A 32 3.50 21.19 24.79
CA GLY A 32 4.02 20.66 26.06
C GLY A 32 4.92 21.62 26.84
N ARG A 33 4.58 21.91 28.11
CA ARG A 33 5.54 22.36 29.14
C ARG A 33 6.17 21.10 29.75
N GLY A 34 7.48 20.93 29.61
CA GLY A 34 8.23 19.79 30.17
C GLY A 34 8.65 18.74 29.14
N ALA A 35 9.38 17.71 29.61
CA ALA A 35 10.20 16.77 28.83
C ALA A 35 9.45 15.76 27.93
N GLU A 36 8.15 15.94 27.67
CA GLU A 36 7.36 15.10 26.76
C GLU A 36 6.69 15.95 25.66
N LYS A 37 7.50 16.62 24.83
CA LYS A 37 6.98 17.26 23.61
C LYS A 37 6.66 16.18 22.57
N ARG A 38 5.38 15.84 22.40
CA ARG A 38 4.92 15.16 21.18
C ARG A 38 4.49 16.22 20.16
N PRO A 39 5.07 16.25 18.95
CA PRO A 39 4.60 17.16 17.91
C PRO A 39 3.17 16.79 17.53
N GLY A 40 2.23 17.74 17.65
CA GLY A 40 0.85 17.59 17.22
C GLY A 40 0.61 18.41 15.97
N THR A 41 -0.02 17.82 14.95
CA THR A 41 -0.47 18.56 13.76
C THR A 41 -1.85 19.12 14.03
N TRP A 42 -2.01 20.45 13.95
CA TRP A 42 -3.28 21.12 14.12
C TRP A 42 -3.83 21.56 12.76
N LEU A 43 -5.15 21.40 12.59
CA LEU A 43 -5.88 21.78 11.40
C LEU A 43 -6.91 22.85 11.76
N GLY A 44 -6.67 24.07 11.32
CA GLY A 44 -7.68 25.12 11.32
C GLY A 44 -8.62 24.93 10.13
N LEU A 45 -9.88 24.61 10.39
CA LEU A 45 -10.91 24.35 9.40
C LEU A 45 -12.01 25.40 9.49
N GLY A 46 -12.36 26.04 8.38
CA GLY A 46 -13.39 27.07 8.38
C GLY A 46 -13.73 27.59 7.00
N LYS A 47 -14.65 28.56 6.99
CA LYS A 47 -14.96 29.36 5.82
C LYS A 47 -14.64 30.81 6.19
N ASP A 48 -13.79 31.46 5.40
CA ASP A 48 -13.34 32.84 5.64
C ASP A 48 -12.61 33.05 6.99
N SER A 49 -13.01 34.01 7.82
CA SER A 49 -12.34 34.36 9.09
C SER A 49 -12.70 33.46 10.27
N ASP A 50 -13.78 32.68 10.18
CA ASP A 50 -14.24 31.79 11.24
C ASP A 50 -13.67 30.38 11.02
N ALA A 51 -12.60 30.06 11.75
CA ALA A 51 -11.96 28.75 11.74
C ALA A 51 -12.03 28.08 13.11
N VAL A 52 -12.25 26.76 13.09
CA VAL A 52 -12.18 25.88 14.25
C VAL A 52 -10.89 25.07 14.15
N ASP A 53 -10.09 25.12 15.21
CA ASP A 53 -8.86 24.34 15.29
C ASP A 53 -9.16 22.92 15.79
N TYR A 54 -8.55 21.94 15.12
CA TYR A 54 -8.63 20.53 15.44
C TYR A 54 -7.25 19.92 15.62
N ALA A 55 -7.10 19.00 16.58
CA ALA A 55 -5.92 18.14 16.67
C ALA A 55 -6.06 16.97 15.69
N ALA A 56 -5.22 16.92 14.65
CA ALA A 56 -5.27 15.86 13.65
C ALA A 56 -4.81 14.52 14.23
N GLN A 57 -5.67 13.52 14.13
CA GLN A 57 -5.41 12.16 14.60
C GLN A 57 -5.50 11.19 13.43
N VAL A 58 -4.35 10.91 12.83
CA VAL A 58 -4.27 10.04 11.65
C VAL A 58 -4.36 8.57 12.07
N LYS A 59 -5.40 7.88 11.58
CA LYS A 59 -5.58 6.44 11.77
C LYS A 59 -5.81 5.81 10.40
N GLY A 60 -5.08 4.73 10.09
CA GLY A 60 -5.20 4.06 8.78
C GLY A 60 -6.58 3.43 8.57
N ARG A 61 -6.70 2.12 8.81
CA ARG A 61 -7.95 1.39 8.58
C ARG A 61 -8.84 1.43 9.81
N LEU A 62 -10.01 2.05 9.68
CA LEU A 62 -11.09 1.97 10.67
C LEU A 62 -12.00 0.77 10.36
N THR A 63 -12.31 -0.04 11.37
CA THR A 63 -13.27 -1.15 11.25
C THR A 63 -14.28 -1.10 12.39
N PRO A 64 -15.45 -1.74 12.27
CA PRO A 64 -16.44 -1.76 13.35
C PRO A 64 -15.87 -2.30 14.67
N GLY A 65 -15.02 -3.33 14.61
CA GLY A 65 -14.39 -3.92 15.79
C GLY A 65 -13.32 -3.05 16.47
N THR A 66 -12.73 -2.08 15.76
CA THR A 66 -11.73 -1.17 16.34
C THR A 66 -12.31 0.19 16.72
N LEU A 67 -13.54 0.51 16.30
CA LEU A 67 -14.16 1.81 16.46
C LEU A 67 -14.23 2.26 17.92
N GLY A 68 -14.75 1.41 18.81
CA GLY A 68 -14.93 1.75 20.22
C GLY A 68 -13.60 2.08 20.92
N ALA A 69 -12.54 1.30 20.64
CA ALA A 69 -11.21 1.54 21.18
C ALA A 69 -10.60 2.83 20.62
N VAL A 70 -10.79 3.13 19.34
CA VAL A 70 -10.31 4.37 18.72
C VAL A 70 -11.02 5.58 19.32
N VAL A 71 -12.35 5.53 19.44
CA VAL A 71 -13.13 6.63 20.06
C VAL A 71 -12.71 6.83 21.51
N ALA A 72 -12.52 5.76 22.30
CA ALA A 72 -12.05 5.86 23.68
C ALA A 72 -10.66 6.50 23.80
N GLN A 73 -9.73 6.19 22.88
CA GLN A 73 -8.40 6.82 22.83
C GLN A 73 -8.44 8.29 22.44
N LEU A 74 -9.44 8.69 21.65
CA LEU A 74 -9.61 10.07 21.20
C LEU A 74 -10.35 10.93 22.22
N ARG A 75 -11.05 10.34 23.19
CA ARG A 75 -11.67 11.12 24.28
C ARG A 75 -10.60 11.78 25.14
N HIS A 76 -10.36 13.07 24.90
CA HIS A 76 -9.56 13.90 25.78
C HIS A 76 -10.35 14.21 27.07
N PRO A 77 -9.71 14.25 28.24
CA PRO A 77 -10.29 14.89 29.42
C PRO A 77 -10.64 16.34 29.09
N VAL A 78 -11.86 16.75 29.46
CA VAL A 78 -12.46 18.07 29.14
C VAL A 78 -11.58 19.25 29.59
N ASP A 79 -10.62 19.02 30.49
CA ASP A 79 -9.78 20.04 31.14
C ASP A 79 -8.38 20.22 30.51
N ALA A 80 -8.05 19.55 29.40
CA ALA A 80 -6.71 19.61 28.80
C ALA A 80 -6.43 20.87 27.97
N GLY A 81 -7.42 21.75 27.74
CA GLY A 81 -7.26 23.05 27.08
C GLY A 81 -6.87 23.03 25.60
N GLY A 82 -6.80 21.86 24.96
CA GLY A 82 -6.42 21.70 23.54
C GLY A 82 -7.61 21.61 22.57
N PRO A 83 -7.36 21.76 21.25
CA PRO A 83 -8.40 21.63 20.22
C PRO A 83 -8.98 20.21 20.16
N ALA A 84 -10.23 20.09 19.69
CA ALA A 84 -10.92 18.81 19.61
C ALA A 84 -10.21 17.86 18.62
N PRO A 85 -10.19 16.54 18.89
CA PRO A 85 -9.54 15.57 18.03
C PRO A 85 -10.35 15.33 16.76
N LEU A 86 -9.70 15.47 15.60
CA LEU A 86 -10.26 15.14 14.30
C LEU A 86 -9.64 13.84 13.80
N LEU A 87 -10.47 12.81 13.67
CA LEU A 87 -10.07 11.51 13.14
C LEU A 87 -9.88 11.60 11.62
N LEU A 88 -8.64 11.41 11.14
CA LEU A 88 -8.33 11.35 9.72
C LEU A 88 -8.11 9.90 9.31
N ALA A 89 -8.91 9.42 8.35
CA ALA A 89 -8.88 8.03 7.91
C ALA A 89 -8.75 7.90 6.39
N ASP A 90 -8.28 6.74 5.93
CA ASP A 90 -8.23 6.46 4.49
C ASP A 90 -9.64 6.46 3.88
N TYR A 91 -10.60 5.83 4.56
CA TYR A 91 -12.00 5.82 4.17
C TYR A 91 -12.92 5.39 5.31
N VAL A 92 -14.02 6.13 5.49
CA VAL A 92 -15.08 5.85 6.44
C VAL A 92 -16.33 5.41 5.67
N SER A 93 -16.79 4.19 5.94
CA SER A 93 -18.02 3.67 5.31
C SER A 93 -19.27 4.32 5.91
N PRO A 94 -20.42 4.33 5.21
CA PRO A 94 -21.65 4.93 5.74
C PRO A 94 -22.07 4.42 7.13
N PRO A 95 -22.01 3.11 7.44
CA PRO A 95 -22.32 2.63 8.79
C PRO A 95 -21.36 3.19 9.86
N LEU A 96 -20.06 3.27 9.56
CA LEU A 96 -19.06 3.83 10.48
C LEU A 96 -19.26 5.34 10.65
N ALA A 97 -19.62 6.05 9.59
CA ALA A 97 -19.91 7.48 9.62
C ALA A 97 -21.10 7.78 10.56
N SER A 98 -22.16 6.97 10.48
CA SER A 98 -23.31 7.09 11.39
C SER A 98 -22.90 6.85 12.84
N GLN A 99 -22.15 5.79 13.12
CA GLN A 99 -21.68 5.50 14.48
C GLN A 99 -20.74 6.57 15.04
N LEU A 100 -19.79 7.07 14.23
CA LEU A 100 -18.90 8.16 14.65
C LEU A 100 -19.69 9.42 14.99
N ARG A 101 -20.72 9.74 14.20
CA ARG A 101 -21.63 10.86 14.48
C ARG A 101 -22.44 10.65 15.76
N GLU A 102 -22.96 9.45 16.00
CA GLU A 102 -23.65 9.11 17.26
C GLU A 102 -22.73 9.28 18.48
N TYR A 103 -21.44 8.99 18.34
CA TYR A 103 -20.45 9.22 19.38
C TYR A 103 -19.99 10.67 19.51
N GLY A 104 -20.44 11.58 18.63
CA GLY A 104 -19.94 12.96 18.55
C GLY A 104 -18.47 13.04 18.12
N GLN A 105 -17.90 11.98 17.55
CA GLN A 105 -16.51 11.94 17.11
C GLN A 105 -16.40 12.48 15.69
N GLN A 106 -15.78 13.65 15.55
CA GLN A 106 -15.54 14.29 14.26
C GLN A 106 -14.51 13.51 13.44
N PHE A 107 -14.74 13.43 12.13
CA PHE A 107 -13.88 12.69 11.20
C PHE A 107 -13.81 13.31 9.81
N ALA A 108 -12.76 12.97 9.06
CA ALA A 108 -12.65 13.23 7.63
C ALA A 108 -11.87 12.10 6.95
N ASP A 109 -12.22 11.82 5.69
CA ASP A 109 -11.53 10.80 4.89
C ASP A 109 -11.06 11.28 3.51
N SER A 110 -10.26 10.44 2.84
CA SER A 110 -9.67 10.77 1.54
C SER A 110 -10.65 10.72 0.35
N ALA A 111 -11.87 10.24 0.56
CA ALA A 111 -12.97 10.29 -0.41
C ALA A 111 -13.87 11.53 -0.23
N GLY A 112 -13.62 12.32 0.82
CA GLY A 112 -14.42 13.48 1.20
C GLY A 112 -15.68 13.13 1.98
N ASN A 113 -15.77 11.95 2.59
CA ASN A 113 -16.71 11.76 3.68
C ASN A 113 -16.18 12.49 4.92
N ALA A 114 -17.03 13.24 5.60
CA ALA A 114 -16.64 14.03 6.75
C ALA A 114 -17.82 14.28 7.69
N TYR A 115 -17.53 14.38 8.97
CA TYR A 115 -18.40 14.94 9.99
C TYR A 115 -17.61 15.97 10.79
N LEU A 116 -17.99 17.24 10.64
CA LEU A 116 -17.42 18.37 11.37
C LEU A 116 -18.56 19.17 11.99
N GLU A 117 -18.45 19.52 13.26
CA GLU A 117 -19.45 20.29 14.00
C GLU A 117 -18.79 21.20 15.05
N GLY A 118 -19.07 22.50 14.99
CA GLY A 118 -18.60 23.48 15.98
C GLY A 118 -18.65 24.92 15.45
N ARG A 119 -18.78 25.93 16.33
CA ARG A 119 -18.78 27.39 16.02
C ARG A 119 -19.36 27.77 14.63
N GLY A 120 -20.60 27.37 14.33
CA GLY A 120 -21.28 27.70 13.06
C GLY A 120 -20.89 26.86 11.84
N LEU A 121 -19.96 25.92 11.99
CA LEU A 121 -19.58 24.93 10.99
C LEU A 121 -20.35 23.63 11.25
N LEU A 122 -21.11 23.17 10.25
CA LEU A 122 -21.64 21.82 10.18
C LEU A 122 -21.37 21.24 8.78
N VAL A 123 -20.57 20.17 8.74
CA VAL A 123 -20.33 19.39 7.53
C VAL A 123 -20.68 17.95 7.86
N PHE A 124 -21.64 17.38 7.15
CA PHE A 124 -21.90 15.94 7.21
C PHE A 124 -22.08 15.38 5.81
N VAL A 125 -21.06 14.66 5.36
CA VAL A 125 -21.03 13.98 4.06
C VAL A 125 -20.67 12.53 4.27
N SER A 126 -21.51 11.64 3.73
CA SER A 126 -21.34 10.19 3.81
C SER A 126 -21.74 9.55 2.48
N GLY A 127 -21.20 8.36 2.20
CA GLY A 127 -21.52 7.59 0.99
C GLY A 127 -20.72 7.94 -0.25
N ARG A 128 -19.80 8.91 -0.20
CA ARG A 128 -18.83 9.12 -1.28
C ARG A 128 -17.92 7.90 -1.35
N LYS A 129 -17.69 7.41 -2.56
CA LYS A 129 -16.82 6.26 -2.81
C LYS A 129 -15.40 6.75 -3.10
N LEU A 130 -14.40 6.01 -2.64
CA LEU A 130 -13.01 6.22 -3.05
C LEU A 130 -12.91 6.23 -4.59
N HIS A 131 -12.03 7.09 -5.11
CA HIS A 131 -11.69 7.10 -6.53
C HIS A 131 -11.14 5.72 -6.96
N PRO A 132 -11.36 5.23 -8.21
CA PRO A 132 -10.86 3.93 -8.66
C PRO A 132 -9.38 3.67 -8.33
N LYS A 133 -8.51 4.68 -8.51
CA LYS A 133 -7.08 4.60 -8.15
C LYS A 133 -6.87 4.38 -6.64
N GLN A 134 -7.62 5.08 -5.79
CA GLN A 134 -7.54 4.93 -4.34
C GLN A 134 -8.12 3.58 -3.88
N ARG A 135 -9.22 3.11 -4.50
CA ARG A 135 -9.76 1.75 -4.25
C ARG A 135 -8.76 0.67 -4.60
N ALA A 136 -8.09 0.80 -5.75
CA ALA A 136 -7.04 -0.11 -6.17
C ALA A 136 -5.86 -0.10 -5.18
N LEU A 137 -5.41 1.09 -4.77
CA LEU A 137 -4.34 1.23 -3.77
C LEU A 137 -4.74 0.60 -2.43
N ARG A 138 -5.98 0.80 -1.99
CA ARG A 138 -6.52 0.21 -0.75
C ARG A 138 -6.75 -1.30 -0.84
N ALA A 139 -7.12 -1.81 -2.01
CA ALA A 139 -7.18 -3.25 -2.27
C ALA A 139 -5.78 -3.85 -2.20
N SER A 140 -4.78 -3.17 -2.76
CA SER A 140 -3.37 -3.58 -2.67
C SER A 140 -2.80 -3.46 -1.26
N SER A 141 -3.27 -2.50 -0.44
CA SER A 141 -2.86 -2.39 0.98
C SER A 141 -3.42 -3.52 1.85
N GLY A 142 -4.37 -4.31 1.35
CA GLY A 142 -4.78 -5.57 1.98
C GLY A 142 -3.72 -6.67 1.87
N PHE A 143 -2.78 -6.54 0.93
CA PHE A 143 -1.64 -7.44 0.80
C PHE A 143 -0.36 -6.73 1.27
N SER A 144 0.13 -7.06 2.45
CA SER A 144 1.47 -6.63 2.84
C SER A 144 2.51 -7.19 1.87
N THR A 145 3.64 -6.49 1.67
CA THR A 145 4.76 -7.01 0.85
C THR A 145 5.15 -8.43 1.27
N THR A 146 5.14 -8.69 2.59
CA THR A 146 5.39 -10.01 3.17
C THR A 146 4.37 -11.05 2.71
N ARG A 147 3.06 -10.72 2.74
CA ARG A 147 2.01 -11.62 2.24
C ARG A 147 2.18 -11.91 0.75
N LEU A 148 2.51 -10.91 -0.07
CA LEU A 148 2.73 -11.09 -1.51
C LEU A 148 3.91 -12.01 -1.80
N LYS A 149 5.03 -11.81 -1.12
CA LYS A 149 6.22 -12.66 -1.24
C LYS A 149 5.91 -14.11 -0.83
N VAL A 150 5.23 -14.31 0.30
CA VAL A 150 4.85 -15.65 0.78
C VAL A 150 3.88 -16.31 -0.19
N LEU A 151 2.82 -15.63 -0.61
CA LEU A 151 1.86 -16.20 -1.55
C LEU A 151 2.50 -16.53 -2.90
N PHE A 152 3.43 -15.70 -3.38
CA PHE A 152 4.20 -16.00 -4.60
C PHE A 152 5.00 -17.29 -4.47
N ALA A 153 5.73 -17.46 -3.35
CA ALA A 153 6.51 -18.67 -3.10
C ALA A 153 5.60 -19.92 -3.06
N LEU A 154 4.42 -19.82 -2.46
CA LEU A 154 3.44 -20.90 -2.45
C LEU A 154 2.85 -21.18 -3.84
N ILE A 155 2.59 -20.16 -4.66
CA ILE A 155 2.11 -20.34 -6.04
C ILE A 155 3.16 -21.07 -6.88
N CYS A 156 4.45 -20.74 -6.70
CA CYS A 156 5.55 -21.39 -7.41
C CYS A 156 5.78 -22.83 -6.95
N ASP A 157 5.60 -23.11 -5.65
CA ASP A 157 5.74 -24.43 -5.04
C ASP A 157 4.57 -24.69 -4.07
N PRO A 158 3.43 -25.25 -4.55
CA PRO A 158 2.25 -25.46 -3.72
C PRO A 158 2.48 -26.38 -2.50
N GLU A 159 3.43 -27.32 -2.58
CA GLU A 159 3.78 -28.24 -1.48
C GLU A 159 4.45 -27.51 -0.32
N LEU A 160 5.06 -26.34 -0.58
CA LEU A 160 5.63 -25.46 0.44
C LEU A 160 4.59 -25.03 1.49
N ALA A 161 3.29 -25.02 1.15
CA ALA A 161 2.22 -24.69 2.08
C ALA A 161 2.21 -25.57 3.34
N GLY A 162 2.53 -26.87 3.17
CA GLY A 162 2.62 -27.85 4.25
C GLY A 162 3.89 -27.71 5.10
N ALA A 163 4.91 -27.00 4.61
CA ALA A 163 6.21 -26.92 5.26
C ALA A 163 6.20 -26.10 6.57
N PRO A 164 7.21 -26.26 7.44
CA PRO A 164 7.39 -25.42 8.62
C PRO A 164 7.59 -23.94 8.24
N TYR A 165 7.18 -23.03 9.13
CA TYR A 165 7.29 -21.58 8.91
C TYR A 165 8.69 -21.10 8.54
N ARG A 166 9.73 -21.73 9.08
CA ARG A 166 11.13 -21.42 8.74
C ARG A 166 11.45 -21.69 7.25
N LYS A 167 10.93 -22.79 6.69
CA LYS A 167 11.14 -23.13 5.28
C LYS A 167 10.38 -22.19 4.36
N ILE A 168 9.13 -21.87 4.72
CA ILE A 168 8.31 -20.90 3.96
C ILE A 168 8.95 -19.50 3.99
N ALA A 169 9.38 -19.04 5.17
CA ALA A 169 10.00 -17.73 5.34
C ALA A 169 11.30 -17.58 4.54
N ALA A 170 12.14 -18.63 4.51
CA ALA A 170 13.37 -18.64 3.73
C ALA A 170 13.09 -18.61 2.23
N ALA A 171 12.14 -19.42 1.74
CA ALA A 171 11.77 -19.44 0.32
C ALA A 171 11.15 -18.13 -0.16
N ALA A 172 10.40 -17.45 0.71
CA ALA A 172 9.77 -16.18 0.42
C ALA A 172 10.66 -14.95 0.70
N ASP A 173 11.87 -15.12 1.24
CA ASP A 173 12.75 -14.03 1.67
C ASP A 173 12.02 -13.01 2.59
N VAL A 174 11.51 -13.54 3.71
CA VAL A 174 10.81 -12.76 4.75
C VAL A 174 11.27 -13.14 6.16
N ALA A 175 11.08 -12.23 7.11
CA ALA A 175 11.36 -12.50 8.52
C ALA A 175 10.43 -13.59 9.09
N LEU A 176 11.01 -14.57 9.80
CA LEU A 176 10.26 -15.68 10.42
C LEU A 176 9.13 -15.19 11.36
N GLY A 177 9.37 -14.11 12.09
CA GLY A 177 8.39 -13.53 13.02
C GLY A 177 7.09 -13.06 12.36
N ALA A 178 7.08 -12.81 11.04
CA ALA A 178 5.88 -12.39 10.32
C ALA A 178 4.98 -13.58 9.90
N MET A 179 5.48 -14.82 9.97
CA MET A 179 4.77 -15.99 9.46
C MET A 179 3.41 -16.27 10.12
N PRO A 180 3.25 -16.17 11.46
CA PRO A 180 1.94 -16.41 12.09
C PRO A 180 0.86 -15.48 11.57
N ALA A 181 1.18 -14.19 11.41
CA ALA A 181 0.24 -13.18 10.91
C ALA A 181 -0.10 -13.41 9.43
N VAL A 182 0.91 -13.68 8.59
CA VAL A 182 0.70 -13.92 7.16
C VAL A 182 -0.12 -15.19 6.92
N VAL A 183 0.15 -16.28 7.65
CA VAL A 183 -0.61 -17.53 7.50
C VAL A 183 -2.06 -17.35 7.96
N ALA A 184 -2.29 -16.63 9.08
CA ALA A 184 -3.64 -16.33 9.53
C ALA A 184 -4.42 -15.53 8.48
N ASP A 185 -3.78 -14.53 7.87
CA ASP A 185 -4.37 -13.69 6.83
C ASP A 185 -4.67 -14.49 5.54
N LEU A 186 -3.75 -15.32 5.06
CA LEU A 186 -3.98 -16.19 3.90
C LEU A 186 -5.12 -17.19 4.12
N ARG A 187 -5.30 -17.68 5.36
CA ARG A 187 -6.45 -18.52 5.73
C ARG A 187 -7.75 -17.74 5.75
N GLN A 188 -7.75 -16.55 6.34
CA GLN A 188 -8.92 -15.68 6.40
C GLN A 188 -9.44 -15.33 4.99
N HIS A 189 -8.53 -15.18 4.02
CA HIS A 189 -8.85 -14.87 2.63
C HIS A 189 -9.07 -16.11 1.75
N GLY A 190 -9.04 -17.32 2.33
CA GLY A 190 -9.28 -18.57 1.60
C GLY A 190 -8.19 -18.92 0.59
N SER A 191 -7.03 -18.27 0.62
CA SER A 191 -5.87 -18.66 -0.20
C SER A 191 -5.15 -19.88 0.37
N LEU A 192 -5.27 -20.11 1.68
CA LEU A 192 -4.69 -21.24 2.38
C LEU A 192 -5.76 -22.05 3.10
N ILE A 193 -5.90 -23.31 2.72
CA ILE A 193 -6.87 -24.26 3.29
C ILE A 193 -6.16 -25.08 4.36
N VAL A 194 -6.87 -25.39 5.46
CA VAL A 194 -6.36 -26.28 6.51
C VAL A 194 -7.32 -27.46 6.65
N THR A 195 -6.81 -28.66 6.38
CA THR A 195 -7.53 -29.93 6.52
C THR A 195 -6.66 -30.87 7.34
N ASP A 196 -7.21 -31.50 8.38
CA ASP A 196 -6.49 -32.46 9.24
C ASP A 196 -5.13 -31.94 9.76
N LYS A 197 -5.10 -30.67 10.16
CA LYS A 197 -3.90 -29.93 10.62
C LYS A 197 -2.81 -29.74 9.54
N GLN A 198 -3.07 -30.11 8.30
CA GLN A 198 -2.20 -29.85 7.15
C GLN A 198 -2.65 -28.59 6.41
N ARG A 199 -1.68 -27.75 6.04
CA ARG A 199 -1.90 -26.53 5.24
C ARG A 199 -1.72 -26.85 3.76
N ARG A 200 -2.62 -26.37 2.92
CA ARG A 200 -2.55 -26.49 1.46
C ARG A 200 -2.91 -25.16 0.83
N LEU A 201 -2.27 -24.83 -0.29
CA LEU A 201 -2.66 -23.67 -1.09
C LEU A 201 -3.97 -23.98 -1.84
N ASP A 202 -4.90 -23.03 -1.87
CA ASP A 202 -5.97 -23.02 -2.86
C ASP A 202 -5.36 -22.61 -4.21
N ALA A 203 -4.93 -23.60 -5.01
CA ALA A 203 -4.29 -23.38 -6.31
C ALA A 203 -5.31 -22.97 -7.40
N SER A 204 -6.27 -22.13 -7.06
CA SER A 204 -7.29 -21.63 -7.98
C SER A 204 -6.77 -20.45 -8.80
N LYS A 205 -7.30 -20.30 -10.02
CA LYS A 205 -7.03 -19.12 -10.87
C LYS A 205 -7.33 -17.81 -10.13
N ARG A 206 -8.35 -17.79 -9.27
CA ARG A 206 -8.71 -16.64 -8.43
C ARG A 206 -7.53 -16.18 -7.58
N VAL A 207 -6.83 -17.08 -6.89
CA VAL A 207 -5.68 -16.74 -6.04
C VAL A 207 -4.53 -16.16 -6.86
N LEU A 208 -4.29 -16.71 -8.06
CA LEU A 208 -3.30 -16.18 -8.99
C LEU A 208 -3.67 -14.77 -9.49
N ASP A 209 -4.92 -14.56 -9.90
CA ASP A 209 -5.41 -13.27 -10.41
C ASP A 209 -5.36 -12.19 -9.31
N GLU A 210 -5.78 -12.54 -8.09
CA GLU A 210 -5.69 -11.66 -6.91
C GLU A 210 -4.23 -11.28 -6.60
N TRP A 211 -3.33 -12.27 -6.63
CA TRP A 211 -1.89 -12.04 -6.43
C TRP A 211 -1.32 -11.13 -7.52
N ALA A 212 -1.63 -11.39 -8.79
CA ALA A 212 -1.12 -10.63 -9.93
C ALA A 212 -1.56 -9.16 -9.87
N GLN A 213 -2.84 -8.91 -9.51
CA GLN A 213 -3.36 -7.56 -9.32
C GLN A 213 -2.65 -6.84 -8.17
N ALA A 214 -2.51 -7.49 -7.02
CA ALA A 214 -1.87 -6.88 -5.86
C ALA A 214 -0.36 -6.66 -6.07
N TYR A 215 0.32 -7.56 -6.79
CA TYR A 215 1.70 -7.38 -7.24
C TYR A 215 1.83 -6.14 -8.14
N ALA A 216 0.99 -6.01 -9.16
CA ALA A 216 1.04 -4.89 -10.11
C ALA A 216 0.84 -3.53 -9.42
N LEU A 217 -0.08 -3.46 -8.46
CA LEU A 217 -0.42 -2.23 -7.75
C LEU A 217 0.54 -1.90 -6.60
N GLY A 218 1.11 -2.92 -5.95
CA GLY A 218 1.86 -2.74 -4.71
C GLY A 218 3.37 -2.95 -4.84
N LEU A 219 3.80 -4.08 -5.42
CA LEU A 219 5.19 -4.53 -5.36
C LEU A 219 5.97 -4.22 -6.64
N ARG A 220 5.35 -4.32 -7.82
CA ARG A 220 6.01 -4.15 -9.13
C ARG A 220 6.78 -2.84 -9.23
N GLY A 221 6.16 -1.73 -8.83
CA GLY A 221 6.81 -0.41 -8.86
C GLY A 221 7.95 -0.28 -7.84
N LYS A 222 7.88 -0.97 -6.70
CA LYS A 222 8.91 -0.95 -5.66
C LYS A 222 10.11 -1.83 -6.00
N THR A 223 9.91 -2.86 -6.82
CA THR A 223 10.96 -3.79 -7.26
C THR A 223 11.60 -3.39 -8.58
N LEU A 224 11.09 -2.35 -9.25
CA LEU A 224 11.70 -1.83 -10.46
C LEU A 224 12.93 -1.00 -10.07
N SER A 225 14.13 -1.53 -10.30
CA SER A 225 15.37 -0.82 -10.04
C SER A 225 15.55 0.35 -11.02
N GLU A 226 15.62 0.05 -12.33
CA GLU A 226 15.86 1.05 -13.37
C GLU A 226 15.18 0.64 -14.69
N ARG A 227 14.97 1.61 -15.58
CA ARG A 227 14.58 1.38 -16.97
C ARG A 227 15.66 1.91 -17.88
N TYR A 228 15.92 1.19 -18.96
CA TYR A 228 16.88 1.59 -19.97
C TYR A 228 16.21 1.63 -21.34
N ARG A 229 16.65 2.56 -22.17
CA ARG A 229 16.39 2.56 -23.60
C ARG A 229 17.64 2.04 -24.31
N ALA A 230 17.43 1.09 -25.21
CA ALA A 230 18.44 0.63 -26.16
C ALA A 230 17.98 1.08 -27.55
N GLU A 231 18.88 1.63 -28.35
CA GLU A 231 18.58 2.00 -29.75
C GLU A 231 18.28 0.74 -30.58
N HIS A 232 19.08 -0.31 -30.37
CA HIS A 232 18.89 -1.64 -30.93
C HIS A 232 19.23 -2.71 -29.89
N PHE A 233 18.47 -3.79 -29.84
CA PHE A 233 18.72 -4.90 -28.92
C PHE A 233 18.49 -6.28 -29.55
N ASP A 234 18.54 -6.38 -30.88
CA ASP A 234 18.36 -7.65 -31.61
C ASP A 234 19.39 -8.72 -31.21
N SER A 235 20.58 -8.27 -30.79
CA SER A 235 21.68 -9.09 -30.26
C SER A 235 21.53 -9.49 -28.79
N TRP A 236 20.37 -9.29 -28.16
CA TRP A 236 20.16 -9.57 -26.74
C TRP A 236 20.53 -10.99 -26.30
N ARG A 237 20.49 -11.95 -27.23
CA ARG A 237 20.90 -13.35 -26.98
C ARG A 237 22.40 -13.49 -26.70
N ASP A 238 23.21 -12.60 -27.26
CA ASP A 238 24.66 -12.55 -27.06
C ASP A 238 25.03 -11.80 -25.79
N TRP A 239 24.05 -11.13 -25.16
CA TRP A 239 24.27 -10.49 -23.88
C TRP A 239 24.46 -11.59 -22.85
N GLN A 240 25.62 -11.60 -22.20
CA GLN A 240 25.99 -12.57 -21.17
C GLN A 240 25.88 -11.94 -19.78
N PRO A 241 24.66 -11.65 -19.28
CA PRO A 241 24.51 -11.17 -17.92
C PRO A 241 24.89 -12.33 -16.97
N ASN A 242 25.54 -12.02 -15.85
CA ASN A 242 26.09 -13.03 -14.97
C ASN A 242 24.97 -13.93 -14.40
N PRO A 243 24.93 -15.24 -14.72
CA PRO A 243 23.86 -16.12 -14.27
C PRO A 243 23.90 -16.38 -12.75
N ALA A 244 24.92 -15.96 -12.01
CA ALA A 244 24.87 -16.00 -10.54
C ALA A 244 23.99 -14.89 -9.95
N HIS A 245 23.80 -13.77 -10.67
CA HIS A 245 23.18 -12.56 -10.13
C HIS A 245 22.02 -12.04 -10.97
N THR A 246 21.81 -12.60 -12.17
CA THR A 246 20.81 -12.11 -13.12
C THR A 246 20.06 -13.24 -13.80
N ARG A 247 18.80 -12.96 -14.13
CA ARG A 247 17.90 -13.86 -14.86
C ARG A 247 17.09 -13.07 -15.88
N TRP A 248 16.96 -13.63 -17.07
CA TRP A 248 16.01 -13.12 -18.05
C TRP A 248 14.57 -13.35 -17.56
N GLY A 249 13.70 -12.40 -17.87
CA GLY A 249 12.26 -12.45 -17.65
C GLY A 249 11.46 -12.22 -18.94
N GLY A 250 10.13 -12.30 -18.84
CA GLY A 250 9.22 -11.92 -19.93
C GLY A 250 9.44 -12.71 -21.23
N GLU A 251 9.34 -12.00 -22.35
CA GLU A 251 9.47 -12.58 -23.70
C GLU A 251 10.85 -13.18 -23.94
N ALA A 252 11.92 -12.55 -23.45
CA ALA A 252 13.28 -13.07 -23.54
C ALA A 252 13.43 -14.41 -22.82
N ALA A 253 12.92 -14.52 -21.59
CA ALA A 253 12.93 -15.79 -20.84
C ALA A 253 12.10 -16.88 -21.52
N ALA A 254 10.90 -16.53 -22.00
CA ALA A 254 10.04 -17.45 -22.72
C ALA A 254 10.73 -17.98 -23.99
N ASN A 255 11.42 -17.10 -24.74
CA ASN A 255 12.19 -17.51 -25.91
C ASN A 255 13.29 -18.52 -25.56
N LEU A 256 14.04 -18.28 -24.50
CA LEU A 256 15.11 -19.19 -24.07
C LEU A 256 14.57 -20.54 -23.57
N LEU A 257 13.50 -20.55 -22.77
CA LEU A 257 12.91 -21.77 -22.22
C LEU A 257 12.24 -22.64 -23.29
N LEU A 258 11.66 -22.02 -24.31
CA LEU A 258 11.03 -22.72 -25.43
C LEU A 258 12.02 -23.07 -26.55
N GLY A 259 13.33 -22.98 -26.30
CA GLY A 259 14.35 -23.37 -27.28
C GLY A 259 14.34 -22.51 -28.55
N GLY A 260 13.98 -21.23 -28.44
CA GLY A 260 13.88 -20.30 -29.57
C GLY A 260 12.58 -20.41 -30.37
N LEU A 261 11.65 -21.30 -30.00
CA LEU A 261 10.40 -21.56 -30.72
C LEU A 261 9.31 -20.50 -30.53
N LEU A 262 9.64 -19.25 -30.18
CA LEU A 262 8.63 -18.18 -30.28
C LEU A 262 8.10 -18.19 -31.71
N LEU A 263 6.80 -18.48 -31.84
CA LEU A 263 6.08 -18.61 -33.09
C LEU A 263 6.52 -17.48 -34.04
N ASN A 264 7.15 -17.85 -35.16
CA ASN A 264 7.54 -16.97 -36.27
C ASN A 264 8.72 -16.01 -36.03
N GLY A 265 9.72 -16.37 -35.20
CA GLY A 265 10.96 -15.58 -35.13
C GLY A 265 10.77 -14.17 -34.55
N LEU A 266 9.70 -13.97 -33.76
CA LEU A 266 9.44 -12.73 -33.06
C LEU A 266 10.60 -12.40 -32.12
N ALA A 267 11.24 -11.25 -32.35
CA ALA A 267 12.14 -10.65 -31.39
C ALA A 267 11.32 -10.10 -30.21
N PRO A 268 11.85 -10.15 -28.97
CA PRO A 268 11.21 -9.50 -27.84
C PRO A 268 10.95 -8.02 -28.16
N SER A 269 9.81 -7.49 -27.74
CA SER A 269 9.55 -6.05 -27.79
C SER A 269 10.13 -5.32 -26.58
N VAL A 270 10.27 -6.04 -25.46
CA VAL A 270 10.82 -5.54 -24.21
C VAL A 270 11.70 -6.62 -23.57
N LEU A 271 12.89 -6.21 -23.14
CA LEU A 271 13.80 -7.04 -22.37
C LEU A 271 13.61 -6.78 -20.87
N THR A 272 13.35 -7.84 -20.09
CA THR A 272 13.26 -7.78 -18.63
C THR A 272 14.40 -8.58 -18.01
N LEU A 273 15.20 -7.95 -17.16
CA LEU A 273 16.26 -8.59 -16.38
C LEU A 273 15.93 -8.47 -14.90
N TYR A 274 15.91 -9.60 -14.20
CA TYR A 274 15.85 -9.66 -12.75
C TYR A 274 17.26 -9.78 -12.19
N GLY A 275 17.62 -8.95 -11.21
CA GLY A 275 18.92 -8.97 -10.54
C GLY A 275 19.09 -7.72 -9.67
N ASP A 276 20.13 -7.70 -8.85
CA ASP A 276 20.35 -6.59 -7.90
C ASP A 276 20.77 -5.29 -8.61
N LYS A 277 21.63 -5.42 -9.64
CA LYS A 277 22.08 -4.31 -10.49
C LYS A 277 22.30 -4.80 -11.92
N LEU A 278 22.04 -3.92 -12.88
CA LEU A 278 22.44 -4.18 -14.25
C LEU A 278 23.97 -4.15 -14.33
N PRO A 279 24.63 -5.13 -15.00
CA PRO A 279 26.08 -5.12 -15.10
C PRO A 279 26.59 -3.87 -15.84
N ALA A 280 27.46 -3.07 -15.23
CA ALA A 280 28.00 -1.84 -15.83
C ALA A 280 28.65 -2.06 -17.21
N ARG A 281 29.27 -3.22 -17.41
CA ARG A 281 29.83 -3.61 -18.71
C ARG A 281 28.76 -3.82 -19.79
N LEU A 282 27.54 -4.20 -19.40
CA LEU A 282 26.43 -4.37 -20.33
C LEU A 282 25.88 -3.01 -20.75
N THR A 283 25.75 -2.07 -19.80
CA THR A 283 25.29 -0.71 -20.10
C THR A 283 26.26 0.02 -21.04
N GLU A 284 27.56 -0.09 -20.81
CA GLU A 284 28.58 0.54 -21.66
C GLU A 284 28.64 -0.10 -23.06
N LYS A 285 28.67 -1.44 -23.14
CA LYS A 285 28.80 -2.14 -24.43
C LYS A 285 27.60 -2.00 -25.36
N GLN A 286 26.41 -1.85 -24.79
CA GLN A 286 25.15 -1.83 -25.55
C GLN A 286 24.53 -0.43 -25.64
N GLY A 287 25.25 0.61 -25.19
CA GLY A 287 24.78 2.00 -25.25
C GLY A 287 23.44 2.21 -24.53
N LEU A 288 23.24 1.56 -23.38
CA LEU A 288 21.97 1.63 -22.65
C LEU A 288 21.86 2.96 -21.91
N GLU A 289 20.88 3.77 -22.29
CA GLU A 289 20.60 5.04 -21.64
C GLU A 289 19.49 4.90 -20.61
N VAL A 290 19.62 5.55 -19.46
CA VAL A 290 18.57 5.54 -18.42
C VAL A 290 17.32 6.22 -18.96
N ALA A 291 16.21 5.48 -19.01
CA ALA A 291 14.94 5.99 -19.47
C ALA A 291 14.20 6.71 -18.34
N SER A 292 13.64 7.88 -18.63
CA SER A 292 12.81 8.63 -17.68
C SER A 292 11.53 7.86 -17.33
N PRO A 293 10.90 8.05 -16.14
CA PRO A 293 9.73 7.29 -15.71
C PRO A 293 8.50 7.34 -16.64
N ALA A 294 8.47 8.29 -17.58
CA ALA A 294 7.40 8.50 -18.54
C ALA A 294 7.58 7.75 -19.88
N ALA A 295 8.67 6.98 -20.04
CA ALA A 295 8.97 6.19 -21.24
C ALA A 295 8.54 4.72 -21.13
#